data_AF-A0A7S0FQL8-F1
#
_entry.id   AF-A0A7S0FQL8-F1
#
_cell.length_a   1.000
_cell.length_b   1.000
_cell.length_c   1.000
_cell.angle_alpha   90.00
_cell.angle_beta   90.00
_cell.angle_gamma   90.00
#
_symmetry.space_group_name_H-M   'P 1'
#
loop_
_entity.id
_entity.type
_entity.pdbx_description
1 polymer ?
#
loop_
_entity_poly.entity_id
_entity_poly.type
_entity_poly.pdbx_seq_one_letter_code
_entity_poly.pdbx_strand_id
1 'polypeptide(L)'
;LGPAAFSLSSAMPPRAVLVLPVALAVPAGSTGANEVPQVRTPWRGTTVTDLFGEYRNIFKYGNRNAASHLWTKFLLERSAQMGHEKLTNMFSGFCAVSGSPVRPSNFNRYRLTLDKVDGTGKLAGFMHYCCWPCVCDTQDFIRVDTRNVTTADGERRYHFAVIGNPCDRPGELRRPFADAFGRGSSTLERDAPEVRCKDGVLQDAPLSDHGYVIISMFFDAPAQASGDHLPVSRAGRGAGQPGRISQVGGIRFQDEAEYEAACEERKRNGYNSGMGEIFRKVAGISPIALPARRLKGEEL
;
A
#
# COMPACT_ATOMS: atom_id res chain seq x y z
N LEU A 1 -3.44 -26.04 -90.75
CA LEU A 1 -2.56 -25.02 -91.37
C LEU A 1 -2.64 -23.75 -90.53
N GLY A 2 -1.52 -23.35 -89.92
CA GLY A 2 -1.28 -21.99 -89.40
C GLY A 2 -1.64 -21.76 -87.92
N PRO A 3 -0.79 -21.04 -87.14
CA PRO A 3 -0.67 -21.24 -85.69
C PRO A 3 -1.28 -20.12 -84.83
N ALA A 4 -1.42 -20.43 -83.54
CA ALA A 4 -1.78 -19.52 -82.46
C ALA A 4 -0.70 -18.44 -82.23
N ALA A 5 -1.14 -17.20 -82.01
CA ALA A 5 -0.31 -16.10 -81.52
C ALA A 5 -0.91 -15.56 -80.21
N PHE A 6 -0.11 -15.65 -79.15
CA PHE A 6 -0.32 -15.00 -77.86
C PHE A 6 -0.12 -13.48 -78.01
N SER A 7 -1.00 -12.67 -77.41
CA SER A 7 -0.75 -11.25 -77.16
C SER A 7 -0.96 -10.95 -75.68
N LEU A 8 0.11 -10.48 -75.04
CA LEU A 8 0.19 -10.08 -73.63
C LEU A 8 -0.55 -8.76 -73.41
N SER A 9 -1.52 -8.73 -72.51
CA SER A 9 -2.13 -7.50 -72.00
C SER A 9 -1.54 -7.17 -70.63
N SER A 10 -0.86 -6.02 -70.54
CA SER A 10 -0.33 -5.46 -69.31
C SER A 10 -1.48 -4.88 -68.46
N ALA A 11 -1.70 -5.42 -67.27
CA ALA A 11 -2.64 -4.88 -66.29
C ALA A 11 -1.86 -4.24 -65.13
N MET A 12 -2.09 -2.95 -64.89
CA MET A 12 -1.57 -2.22 -63.74
C MET A 12 -2.21 -2.73 -62.42
N PRO A 13 -1.47 -2.73 -61.29
CA PRO A 13 -2.05 -3.10 -60.00
C PRO A 13 -2.95 -1.98 -59.43
N PRO A 14 -3.96 -2.32 -58.60
CA PRO A 14 -4.84 -1.33 -58.01
C PRO A 14 -4.11 -0.53 -56.92
N ARG A 15 -4.42 0.77 -56.86
CA ARG A 15 -3.99 1.68 -55.80
C ARG A 15 -4.57 1.23 -54.45
N ALA A 16 -3.70 0.89 -53.50
CA ALA A 16 -4.07 0.67 -52.11
C ALA A 16 -4.55 1.99 -51.49
N VAL A 17 -5.80 2.03 -51.03
CA VAL A 17 -6.34 3.14 -50.22
C VAL A 17 -5.86 2.93 -48.79
N LEU A 18 -4.96 3.81 -48.32
CA LEU A 18 -4.47 3.82 -46.96
C LEU A 18 -5.58 4.40 -46.04
N VAL A 19 -6.29 3.52 -45.33
CA VAL A 19 -7.22 3.93 -44.26
C VAL A 19 -6.38 4.24 -43.03
N LEU A 20 -6.15 5.52 -42.76
CA LEU A 20 -5.55 5.97 -41.50
C LEU A 20 -6.51 5.63 -40.34
N PRO A 21 -6.04 5.01 -39.25
CA PRO A 21 -6.87 4.82 -38.07
C PRO A 21 -7.12 6.21 -37.45
N VAL A 22 -8.38 6.61 -37.38
CA VAL A 22 -8.80 7.73 -36.54
C VAL A 22 -8.57 7.29 -35.09
N ALA A 23 -7.48 7.76 -34.49
CA ALA A 23 -7.27 7.64 -33.06
C ALA A 23 -8.39 8.43 -32.36
N LEU A 24 -9.37 7.71 -31.82
CA LEU A 24 -10.32 8.27 -30.87
C LEU A 24 -9.52 8.76 -29.66
N ALA A 25 -9.33 10.08 -29.57
CA ALA A 25 -8.83 10.72 -28.37
C ALA A 25 -9.84 10.46 -27.26
N VAL A 26 -9.47 9.59 -26.31
CA VAL A 26 -10.20 9.44 -25.05
C VAL A 26 -10.07 10.76 -24.30
N PRO A 27 -11.17 11.39 -23.86
CA PRO A 27 -11.07 12.62 -23.10
C PRO A 27 -10.39 12.29 -21.75
N ALA A 28 -9.28 12.96 -21.47
CA ALA A 28 -8.71 13.03 -20.14
C ALA A 28 -9.72 13.79 -19.25
N GLY A 29 -10.49 13.05 -18.44
CA GLY A 29 -11.56 13.66 -17.65
C GLY A 29 -12.32 12.69 -16.76
N SER A 30 -11.66 12.16 -15.72
CA SER A 30 -12.35 11.73 -14.51
C SER A 30 -11.47 11.94 -13.27
N THR A 31 -11.13 13.19 -12.97
CA THR A 31 -10.38 13.58 -11.76
C THR A 31 -11.24 13.62 -10.48
N GLY A 32 -12.55 13.34 -10.55
CA GLY A 32 -13.47 13.60 -9.43
C GLY A 32 -13.86 12.41 -8.52
N ALA A 33 -13.63 11.16 -8.91
CA ALA A 33 -14.19 10.02 -8.17
C ALA A 33 -13.40 9.64 -6.89
N ASN A 34 -12.12 10.00 -6.83
CA ASN A 34 -11.22 9.64 -5.74
C ASN A 34 -10.64 10.86 -5.01
N GLU A 35 -11.22 12.06 -5.13
CA GLU A 35 -10.71 13.23 -4.42
C GLU A 35 -11.01 13.14 -2.91
N VAL A 36 -9.99 13.35 -2.06
CA VAL A 36 -10.18 13.38 -0.60
C VAL A 36 -10.66 14.78 -0.22
N PRO A 37 -11.88 14.94 0.33
CA PRO A 37 -12.42 16.25 0.65
C PRO A 37 -11.57 16.98 1.68
N GLN A 38 -11.30 18.27 1.47
CA GLN A 38 -10.53 19.07 2.42
C GLN A 38 -11.43 19.69 3.50
N VAL A 39 -11.07 19.49 4.76
CA VAL A 39 -11.70 20.14 5.91
C VAL A 39 -11.25 21.60 5.96
N ARG A 40 -12.21 22.52 6.08
CA ARG A 40 -11.95 23.97 6.15
C ARG A 40 -11.55 24.46 7.54
N THR A 41 -12.06 23.80 8.59
CA THR A 41 -11.73 24.15 9.97
C THR A 41 -10.25 23.84 10.24
N PRO A 42 -9.42 24.83 10.64
CA PRO A 42 -8.02 24.61 10.91
C PRO A 42 -7.79 23.64 12.07
N TRP A 43 -6.93 22.64 11.87
CA TRP A 43 -6.42 21.80 12.96
C TRP A 43 -5.02 22.26 13.38
N ARG A 44 -4.87 22.65 14.65
CA ARG A 44 -3.65 23.28 15.17
C ARG A 44 -2.59 22.30 15.69
N GLY A 45 -2.81 20.99 15.58
CA GLY A 45 -1.82 19.99 16.00
C GLY A 45 -0.51 20.14 15.24
N THR A 46 0.63 20.00 15.92
CA THR A 46 1.98 20.18 15.33
C THR A 46 2.85 18.95 15.50
N THR A 47 2.51 18.06 16.42
CA THR A 47 3.24 16.84 16.73
C THR A 47 2.37 15.60 16.55
N VAL A 48 3.01 14.43 16.42
CA VAL A 48 2.28 13.14 16.45
C VAL A 48 1.50 12.96 17.77
N THR A 49 1.91 13.60 18.87
CA THR A 49 1.14 13.54 20.13
C THR A 49 -0.22 14.24 19.98
N ASP A 50 -0.26 15.36 19.25
CA ASP A 50 -1.52 16.07 18.98
C ASP A 50 -2.43 15.22 18.09
N LEU A 51 -1.85 14.51 17.11
CA LEU A 51 -2.59 13.52 16.32
C LEU A 51 -3.21 12.46 17.24
N PHE A 52 -2.48 11.97 18.24
CA PHE A 52 -3.01 10.97 19.17
C PHE A 52 -4.16 11.52 20.03
N GLY A 53 -4.16 12.82 20.31
CA GLY A 53 -5.28 13.50 20.96
C GLY A 53 -6.60 13.39 20.18
N GLU A 54 -6.52 13.17 18.86
CA GLU A 54 -7.67 12.99 17.97
C GLU A 54 -8.18 11.55 17.93
N TYR A 55 -7.63 10.63 18.73
CA TYR A 55 -8.00 9.21 18.70
C TYR A 55 -9.52 9.00 18.81
N ARG A 56 -10.20 9.67 19.76
CA ARG A 56 -11.67 9.57 19.93
C ARG A 56 -12.46 10.32 18.85
N ASN A 57 -11.79 11.23 18.14
CA ASN A 57 -12.37 11.91 16.99
C ASN A 57 -12.30 11.06 15.72
N ILE A 58 -11.33 10.15 15.64
CA ILE A 58 -11.07 9.30 14.47
C ILE A 58 -11.73 7.94 14.62
N PHE A 59 -11.62 7.30 15.78
CA PHE A 59 -12.18 5.98 16.06
C PHE A 59 -13.47 6.11 16.87
N LYS A 60 -14.62 5.90 16.21
CA LYS A 60 -15.96 6.09 16.79
C LYS A 60 -16.56 4.82 17.38
N TYR A 61 -16.01 3.67 17.06
CA TYR A 61 -16.46 2.34 17.45
C TYR A 61 -15.45 1.62 18.35
N GLY A 62 -14.51 2.38 18.93
CA GLY A 62 -13.75 2.00 20.13
C GLY A 62 -12.36 1.42 19.87
N ASN A 63 -12.18 0.58 18.86
CA ASN A 63 -10.90 -0.12 18.62
C ASN A 63 -10.36 0.10 17.20
N ARG A 64 -9.17 0.70 17.13
CA ARG A 64 -8.38 0.96 15.91
C ARG A 64 -7.86 -0.24 15.12
N ASN A 65 -8.05 -1.47 15.60
CA ASN A 65 -7.50 -2.67 14.95
C ASN A 65 -7.84 -2.71 13.45
N ALA A 66 -6.82 -2.91 12.61
CA ALA A 66 -6.94 -2.94 11.14
C ALA A 66 -7.58 -1.67 10.51
N ALA A 67 -7.63 -0.56 11.25
CA ALA A 67 -8.36 0.66 10.85
C ALA A 67 -7.44 1.87 10.66
N SER A 68 -6.18 1.65 10.30
CA SER A 68 -5.19 2.70 10.02
C SER A 68 -5.57 3.62 8.85
N HIS A 69 -6.48 3.18 7.96
CA HIS A 69 -7.09 4.04 6.93
C HIS A 69 -7.82 5.25 7.52
N LEU A 70 -8.31 5.19 8.76
CA LEU A 70 -8.96 6.34 9.43
C LEU A 70 -7.96 7.39 9.89
N TRP A 71 -6.76 7.00 10.36
CA TRP A 71 -5.65 7.94 10.57
C TRP A 71 -5.27 8.63 9.26
N THR A 72 -5.16 7.84 8.19
CA THR A 72 -4.86 8.35 6.85
C THR A 72 -5.91 9.35 6.39
N LYS A 73 -7.22 9.03 6.52
CA LYS A 73 -8.31 9.96 6.21
C LYS A 73 -8.13 11.29 6.94
N PHE A 74 -7.96 11.24 8.26
CA PHE A 74 -7.82 12.44 9.07
C PHE A 74 -6.71 13.36 8.56
N LEU A 75 -5.55 12.79 8.21
CA LEU A 75 -4.41 13.52 7.69
C LEU A 75 -4.62 14.04 6.28
N LEU A 76 -5.15 13.22 5.36
CA LEU A 76 -5.34 13.62 3.96
C LEU A 76 -6.44 14.68 3.81
N GLU A 77 -7.51 14.64 4.61
CA GLU A 77 -8.55 15.68 4.65
C GLU A 77 -8.03 17.03 5.18
N ARG A 78 -6.84 17.05 5.80
CA ARG A 78 -6.21 18.26 6.36
C ARG A 78 -4.88 18.57 5.69
N SER A 79 -4.54 17.85 4.62
CA SER A 79 -3.23 17.93 3.98
C SER A 79 -2.96 19.32 3.40
N ALA A 80 -3.99 20.01 2.88
CA ALA A 80 -3.86 21.40 2.41
C ALA A 80 -3.49 22.41 3.52
N GLN A 81 -3.62 22.02 4.79
CA GLN A 81 -3.24 22.84 5.96
C GLN A 81 -1.84 22.47 6.50
N MET A 82 -1.13 21.54 5.87
CA MET A 82 0.16 21.03 6.31
C MET A 82 1.18 21.13 5.20
N GLY A 83 2.38 21.64 5.51
CA GLY A 83 3.53 21.45 4.63
C GLY A 83 3.97 19.99 4.58
N HIS A 84 4.84 19.67 3.62
CA HIS A 84 5.38 18.34 3.40
C HIS A 84 5.97 17.70 4.68
N GLU A 85 6.82 18.44 5.39
CA GLU A 85 7.50 17.95 6.59
C GLU A 85 6.51 17.61 7.70
N LYS A 86 5.51 18.46 7.90
CA LYS A 86 4.47 18.23 8.91
C LYS A 86 3.63 17.00 8.56
N LEU A 87 3.19 16.88 7.31
CA LEU A 87 2.37 15.76 6.86
C LEU A 87 3.10 14.43 7.01
N THR A 88 4.35 14.35 6.53
CA THR A 88 5.17 13.13 6.64
C THR A 88 5.48 12.76 8.10
N ASN A 89 5.78 13.74 8.95
CA ASN A 89 5.94 13.52 10.38
C ASN A 89 4.67 12.94 11.02
N MET A 90 3.48 13.45 10.68
CA MET A 90 2.22 12.91 11.20
C MET A 90 1.96 11.46 10.76
N PHE A 91 2.26 11.12 9.49
CA PHE A 91 2.15 9.75 8.99
C PHE A 91 3.08 8.76 9.68
N SER A 92 4.21 9.24 10.22
CA SER A 92 5.11 8.38 11.01
C SER A 92 4.57 8.04 12.41
N GLY A 93 3.44 8.64 12.79
CA GLY A 93 2.84 8.56 14.12
C GLY A 93 1.99 7.32 14.40
N PHE A 94 1.76 6.43 13.43
CA PHE A 94 0.92 5.24 13.67
C PHE A 94 1.38 4.00 12.91
N CYS A 95 1.11 2.85 13.50
CA CYS A 95 1.37 1.55 12.90
C CYS A 95 0.31 1.24 11.83
N ALA A 96 0.73 0.99 10.58
CA ALA A 96 -0.19 0.67 9.49
C ALA A 96 -0.96 -0.65 9.69
N VAL A 97 -0.36 -1.63 10.38
CA VAL A 97 -0.98 -2.94 10.65
C VAL A 97 -2.05 -2.82 11.74
N SER A 98 -1.67 -2.31 12.91
CA SER A 98 -2.55 -2.34 14.08
C SER A 98 -3.38 -1.08 14.29
N GLY A 99 -3.06 0.02 13.60
CA GLY A 99 -3.60 1.36 13.88
C GLY A 99 -3.09 1.98 15.18
N SER A 100 -2.16 1.32 15.90
CA SER A 100 -1.68 1.81 17.19
C SER A 100 -0.82 3.06 17.04
N PRO A 101 -1.01 4.08 17.90
CA PRO A 101 -0.09 5.22 17.99
C PRO A 101 1.35 4.78 18.24
N VAL A 102 2.30 5.39 17.54
CA VAL A 102 3.74 5.17 17.73
C VAL A 102 4.46 6.51 17.74
N ARG A 103 5.39 6.69 18.67
CA ARG A 103 6.31 7.83 18.62
C ARG A 103 7.46 7.45 17.68
N PRO A 104 7.63 8.12 16.53
CA PRO A 104 8.64 7.73 15.55
C PRO A 104 10.04 7.79 16.17
N SER A 105 10.82 6.73 15.95
CA SER A 105 12.19 6.59 16.44
C SER A 105 12.99 5.68 15.50
N ASN A 106 14.31 5.63 15.68
CA ASN A 106 15.14 4.68 14.91
C ASN A 106 14.80 3.21 15.24
N PHE A 107 14.27 2.94 16.44
CA PHE A 107 13.93 1.59 16.88
C PHE A 107 12.62 1.08 16.28
N ASN A 108 11.70 1.95 15.91
CA ASN A 108 10.46 1.52 15.26
C ASN A 108 10.40 1.87 13.79
N ARG A 109 11.46 2.44 13.21
CA ARG A 109 11.63 2.59 11.77
C ARG A 109 12.09 1.25 11.19
N TYR A 110 11.23 0.62 10.40
CA TYR A 110 11.53 -0.63 9.72
C TYR A 110 11.71 -0.37 8.24
N ARG A 111 12.81 -0.86 7.66
CA ARG A 111 13.01 -0.93 6.21
C ARG A 111 12.33 -2.18 5.67
N LEU A 112 11.52 -2.00 4.64
CA LEU A 112 10.70 -3.02 4.01
C LEU A 112 10.85 -2.93 2.48
N THR A 113 10.65 -4.06 1.80
CA THR A 113 10.71 -4.17 0.34
C THR A 113 9.41 -4.77 -0.17
N LEU A 114 8.49 -3.93 -0.63
CA LEU A 114 7.12 -4.31 -0.96
C LEU A 114 6.85 -4.22 -2.46
N ASP A 115 6.00 -5.11 -2.99
CA ASP A 115 5.61 -5.06 -4.40
C ASP A 115 4.76 -3.82 -4.70
N LYS A 116 5.03 -3.17 -5.83
CA LYS A 116 4.22 -2.08 -6.37
C LYS A 116 3.00 -2.65 -7.09
N VAL A 117 1.85 -2.00 -6.92
CA VAL A 117 0.58 -2.45 -7.52
C VAL A 117 0.59 -2.43 -9.05
N ASP A 118 1.42 -1.58 -9.64
CA ASP A 118 1.57 -1.43 -11.10
C ASP A 118 2.40 -2.55 -11.76
N GLY A 119 2.95 -3.48 -10.97
CA GLY A 119 3.77 -4.59 -11.45
C GLY A 119 5.19 -4.21 -11.87
N THR A 120 5.61 -2.96 -11.69
CA THR A 120 6.96 -2.49 -12.06
C THR A 120 8.05 -2.94 -11.09
N GLY A 121 7.77 -3.93 -10.23
CA GLY A 121 8.70 -4.54 -9.29
C GLY A 121 8.41 -4.17 -7.85
N LYS A 122 9.45 -4.19 -7.02
CA LYS A 122 9.35 -3.84 -5.60
C LYS A 122 9.83 -2.41 -5.37
N LEU A 123 9.45 -1.83 -4.23
CA LEU A 123 9.99 -0.59 -3.71
C LEU A 123 10.51 -0.83 -2.30
N ALA A 124 11.75 -0.43 -2.06
CA ALA A 124 12.32 -0.37 -0.72
C ALA A 124 12.00 1.00 -0.08
N GLY A 125 11.53 0.96 1.16
CA GLY A 125 11.14 2.14 1.91
C GLY A 125 11.02 1.85 3.40
N PHE A 126 10.48 2.80 4.14
CA PHE A 126 10.31 2.70 5.57
C PHE A 126 8.84 2.76 5.98
N MET A 127 8.54 2.13 7.10
CA MET A 127 7.31 2.29 7.87
C MET A 127 7.62 2.29 9.37
N HIS A 128 6.70 2.80 10.18
CA HIS A 128 6.82 2.81 11.63
C HIS A 128 5.88 1.79 12.28
N TYR A 129 6.41 0.86 13.08
CA TYR A 129 5.60 -0.20 13.71
C TYR A 129 5.64 -0.20 15.24
N CYS A 130 4.51 -0.60 15.84
CA CYS A 130 4.38 -0.68 17.30
C CYS A 130 5.11 -1.89 17.91
N CYS A 131 5.34 -2.93 17.10
CA CYS A 131 6.02 -4.15 17.52
C CYS A 131 6.59 -4.88 16.30
N TRP A 132 7.59 -5.72 16.53
CA TRP A 132 8.26 -6.46 15.46
C TRP A 132 7.37 -7.41 14.65
N PRO A 133 6.32 -8.07 15.21
CA PRO A 133 5.49 -8.97 14.41
C PRO A 133 4.83 -8.29 13.21
N CYS A 134 4.57 -6.97 13.31
CA CYS A 134 4.00 -6.18 12.22
C CYS A 134 4.86 -6.19 10.95
N VAL A 135 6.18 -6.38 11.08
CA VAL A 135 7.08 -6.57 9.92
C VAL A 135 6.62 -7.78 9.11
N CYS A 136 6.40 -8.92 9.78
CA CYS A 136 5.94 -10.16 9.14
C CYS A 136 4.49 -10.06 8.64
N ASP A 137 3.65 -9.31 9.35
CA ASP A 137 2.23 -9.17 8.99
C ASP A 137 2.02 -8.27 7.75
N THR A 138 3.07 -7.56 7.30
CA THR A 138 3.05 -6.64 6.15
C THR A 138 3.15 -7.37 4.80
N GLN A 139 4.11 -8.30 4.70
CA GLN A 139 4.67 -8.76 3.41
C GLN A 139 3.62 -9.40 2.49
N ASP A 140 2.63 -10.11 3.04
CA ASP A 140 1.69 -10.88 2.23
C ASP A 140 0.61 -10.01 1.58
N PHE A 141 0.16 -8.94 2.23
CA PHE A 141 -1.05 -8.21 1.84
C PHE A 141 -0.84 -6.74 1.53
N ILE A 142 0.20 -6.12 2.10
CA ILE A 142 0.48 -4.71 1.83
C ILE A 142 1.24 -4.60 0.52
N ARG A 143 0.80 -3.67 -0.33
CA ARG A 143 1.50 -3.26 -1.56
C ARG A 143 1.81 -1.78 -1.50
N VAL A 144 2.62 -1.31 -2.44
CA VAL A 144 2.90 0.11 -2.63
C VAL A 144 2.13 0.64 -3.83
N ASP A 145 1.43 1.74 -3.62
CA ASP A 145 0.85 2.54 -4.69
C ASP A 145 1.20 4.03 -4.48
N THR A 146 0.83 4.87 -5.41
CA THR A 146 1.02 6.32 -5.35
C THR A 146 -0.29 7.06 -5.16
N ARG A 147 -0.18 8.30 -4.70
CA ARG A 147 -1.24 9.30 -4.80
C ARG A 147 -0.68 10.71 -4.80
N ASN A 148 -1.27 11.60 -5.60
CA ASN A 148 -1.05 13.04 -5.49
C ASN A 148 -1.83 13.64 -4.31
N VAL A 149 -1.15 14.43 -3.49
CA VAL A 149 -1.71 15.09 -2.32
C VAL A 149 -1.45 16.59 -2.43
N THR A 150 -2.50 17.39 -2.30
CA THR A 150 -2.38 18.85 -2.18
C THR A 150 -1.95 19.18 -0.76
N THR A 151 -0.77 19.78 -0.62
CA THR A 151 -0.23 20.25 0.65
C THR A 151 -0.23 21.78 0.70
N ALA A 152 0.06 22.36 1.86
CA ALA A 152 0.26 23.81 1.97
C ALA A 152 1.43 24.31 1.10
N ASP A 153 2.38 23.44 0.74
CA ASP A 153 3.53 23.74 -0.12
C ASP A 153 3.24 23.48 -1.61
N GLY A 154 2.01 23.05 -1.95
CA GLY A 154 1.59 22.67 -3.30
C GLY A 154 1.31 21.17 -3.46
N GLU A 155 1.03 20.74 -4.68
CA GLU A 155 0.78 19.33 -5.01
C GLU A 155 2.08 18.52 -4.96
N ARG A 156 2.02 17.34 -4.34
CA ARG A 156 3.15 16.40 -4.28
C ARG A 156 2.66 14.97 -4.37
N ARG A 157 3.39 14.15 -5.13
CA ARG A 157 3.15 12.70 -5.19
C ARG A 157 3.86 11.99 -4.04
N TYR A 158 3.17 11.05 -3.41
CA TYR A 158 3.68 10.22 -2.33
C TYR A 158 3.45 8.74 -2.62
N HIS A 159 4.29 7.88 -2.04
CA HIS A 159 4.05 6.44 -1.96
C HIS A 159 3.26 6.10 -0.70
N PHE A 160 2.32 5.17 -0.84
CA PHE A 160 1.41 4.73 0.20
C PHE A 160 1.41 3.22 0.30
N ALA A 161 1.37 2.72 1.53
CA ALA A 161 1.02 1.35 1.83
C ALA A 161 -0.48 1.17 1.62
N VAL A 162 -0.85 0.19 0.79
CA VAL A 162 -2.23 -0.07 0.40
C VAL A 162 -2.62 -1.53 0.63
N ILE A 163 -3.91 -1.76 0.85
CA ILE A 163 -4.55 -3.08 0.87
C ILE A 163 -5.76 -3.07 -0.08
N GLY A 164 -6.23 -4.26 -0.47
CA GLY A 164 -7.49 -4.35 -1.21
C GLY A 164 -8.70 -4.08 -0.30
N ASN A 165 -9.87 -3.95 -0.90
CA ASN A 165 -11.08 -3.53 -0.21
C ASN A 165 -11.72 -4.71 0.54
N PRO A 166 -11.68 -4.78 1.89
CA PRO A 166 -12.30 -5.87 2.63
C PRO A 166 -13.84 -5.94 2.43
N CYS A 167 -14.44 -4.89 1.88
CA CYS A 167 -15.87 -4.82 1.61
C CYS A 167 -16.28 -5.42 0.27
N ASP A 168 -15.36 -5.99 -0.52
CA ASP A 168 -15.72 -6.81 -1.68
C ASP A 168 -16.32 -8.15 -1.24
N ARG A 169 -15.97 -8.63 -0.03
CA ARG A 169 -16.56 -9.83 0.60
C ARG A 169 -16.93 -9.55 2.06
N PRO A 170 -17.92 -8.68 2.32
CA PRO A 170 -18.22 -8.19 3.68
C PRO A 170 -18.75 -9.29 4.61
N GLY A 171 -19.25 -10.41 4.07
CA GLY A 171 -19.63 -11.58 4.86
C GLY A 171 -18.47 -12.20 5.66
N GLU A 172 -17.22 -12.04 5.19
CA GLU A 172 -16.03 -12.51 5.91
C GLU A 172 -15.84 -11.80 7.26
N LEU A 173 -16.38 -10.58 7.42
CA LEU A 173 -16.28 -9.84 8.68
C LEU A 173 -17.03 -10.54 9.84
N ARG A 174 -18.07 -11.31 9.51
CA ARG A 174 -18.90 -12.06 10.46
C ARG A 174 -18.43 -13.49 10.69
N ARG A 175 -17.44 -13.97 9.91
CA ARG A 175 -17.00 -15.35 10.01
C ARG A 175 -16.29 -15.59 11.35
N PRO A 176 -16.73 -16.58 12.15
CA PRO A 176 -16.08 -16.90 13.41
C PRO A 176 -14.63 -17.37 13.21
N PHE A 177 -13.74 -16.96 14.10
CA PHE A 177 -12.37 -17.47 14.21
C PHE A 177 -11.97 -17.63 15.69
N ALA A 178 -10.87 -18.34 15.97
CA ALA A 178 -10.31 -18.39 17.32
C ALA A 178 -9.75 -17.02 17.70
N ASP A 179 -10.20 -16.43 18.81
CA ASP A 179 -9.79 -15.11 19.27
C ASP A 179 -8.26 -15.00 19.31
N ALA A 180 -7.73 -13.92 18.73
CA ALA A 180 -6.29 -13.68 18.58
C ALA A 180 -5.52 -13.51 19.91
N PHE A 181 -6.25 -13.52 21.03
CA PHE A 181 -5.73 -13.40 22.40
C PHE A 181 -6.15 -14.59 23.28
N GLY A 182 -6.65 -15.69 22.70
CA GLY A 182 -6.95 -16.94 23.40
C GLY A 182 -8.25 -16.95 24.21
N ARG A 183 -9.18 -16.02 23.98
CA ARG A 183 -10.42 -15.85 24.79
C ARG A 183 -11.63 -16.63 24.25
N GLY A 184 -11.42 -17.63 23.39
CA GLY A 184 -12.48 -18.40 22.75
C GLY A 184 -12.68 -18.04 21.28
N SER A 185 -13.91 -17.76 20.86
CA SER A 185 -14.24 -17.43 19.46
C SER A 185 -14.59 -15.95 19.26
N SER A 186 -14.24 -15.42 18.09
CA SER A 186 -14.42 -14.01 17.68
C SER A 186 -14.86 -13.82 16.24
N THR A 187 -15.18 -12.59 15.87
CA THR A 187 -15.42 -12.12 14.50
C THR A 187 -14.67 -10.80 14.26
N LEU A 188 -14.42 -10.44 12.99
CA LEU A 188 -13.75 -9.18 12.69
C LEU A 188 -14.66 -7.99 12.98
N GLU A 189 -15.98 -8.11 12.82
CA GLU A 189 -16.93 -7.08 13.24
C GLU A 189 -16.78 -6.72 14.73
N ARG A 190 -16.41 -7.69 15.58
CA ARG A 190 -16.18 -7.46 17.00
C ARG A 190 -14.78 -6.92 17.29
N ASP A 191 -13.75 -7.52 16.69
CA ASP A 191 -12.36 -7.24 17.04
C ASP A 191 -11.73 -6.07 16.26
N ALA A 192 -12.33 -5.69 15.14
CA ALA A 192 -11.99 -4.55 14.28
C ALA A 192 -13.26 -3.74 13.93
N PRO A 193 -13.95 -3.17 14.93
CA PRO A 193 -15.29 -2.58 14.78
C PRO A 193 -15.35 -1.33 13.88
N GLU A 194 -14.19 -0.75 13.57
CA GLU A 194 -14.00 0.36 12.64
C GLU A 194 -13.96 -0.10 11.16
N VAL A 195 -13.73 -1.39 10.90
CA VAL A 195 -13.78 -1.97 9.54
C VAL A 195 -15.24 -2.15 9.16
N ARG A 196 -15.82 -1.09 8.58
CA ARG A 196 -17.26 -1.01 8.29
C ARG A 196 -17.49 -0.83 6.81
N CYS A 197 -18.42 -1.63 6.28
CA CYS A 197 -18.79 -1.58 4.87
C CYS A 197 -20.08 -0.79 4.67
N LYS A 198 -20.14 -0.01 3.59
CA LYS A 198 -21.37 0.58 3.05
C LYS A 198 -21.33 0.48 1.54
N ASP A 199 -22.37 -0.11 0.96
CA ASP A 199 -22.53 -0.22 -0.50
C ASP A 199 -21.29 -0.85 -1.20
N GLY A 200 -20.70 -1.87 -0.56
CA GLY A 200 -19.50 -2.55 -1.07
C GLY A 200 -18.18 -1.82 -0.83
N VAL A 201 -18.19 -0.64 -0.20
CA VAL A 201 -16.99 0.18 0.02
C VAL A 201 -16.63 0.22 1.51
N LEU A 202 -15.34 0.14 1.82
CA LEU A 202 -14.82 0.42 3.16
C LEU A 202 -15.05 1.88 3.49
N GLN A 203 -15.88 2.13 4.50
CA GLN A 203 -16.25 3.48 4.91
C GLN A 203 -15.00 4.30 5.23
N ASP A 204 -15.00 5.56 4.82
CA ASP A 204 -13.98 6.53 5.23
C ASP A 204 -12.54 6.16 4.83
N ALA A 205 -12.37 5.29 3.83
CA ALA A 205 -11.07 4.89 3.31
C ALA A 205 -10.64 5.78 2.13
N PRO A 206 -9.53 6.54 2.25
CA PRO A 206 -8.91 7.19 1.10
C PRO A 206 -8.36 6.14 0.13
N LEU A 207 -8.49 6.38 -1.16
CA LEU A 207 -8.03 5.46 -2.21
C LEU A 207 -6.75 5.98 -2.88
N SER A 208 -5.88 5.07 -3.30
CA SER A 208 -4.69 5.36 -4.11
C SER A 208 -5.02 5.58 -5.59
N ASP A 209 -4.01 5.90 -6.40
CA ASP A 209 -4.17 6.16 -7.84
C ASP A 209 -4.80 4.96 -8.58
N HIS A 210 -4.53 3.72 -8.15
CA HIS A 210 -5.15 2.51 -8.70
C HIS A 210 -6.39 2.03 -7.93
N GLY A 211 -6.94 2.84 -7.01
CA GLY A 211 -8.19 2.55 -6.32
C GLY A 211 -8.08 1.61 -5.11
N TYR A 212 -6.89 1.44 -4.54
CA TYR A 212 -6.70 0.60 -3.35
C TYR A 212 -6.79 1.41 -2.04
N VAL A 213 -7.20 0.76 -0.95
CA VAL A 213 -7.35 1.40 0.36
C VAL A 213 -5.98 1.80 0.89
N ILE A 214 -5.78 3.10 1.13
CA ILE A 214 -4.57 3.62 1.75
C ILE A 214 -4.64 3.40 3.27
N ILE A 215 -3.63 2.73 3.81
CA ILE A 215 -3.53 2.46 5.25
C ILE A 215 -2.42 3.25 5.94
N SER A 216 -1.37 3.67 5.23
CA SER A 216 -0.34 4.58 5.75
C SER A 216 0.55 5.07 4.60
N MET A 217 1.39 6.08 4.86
CA MET A 217 2.46 6.46 3.93
C MET A 217 3.57 5.40 3.94
N PHE A 218 4.13 5.13 2.76
CA PHE A 218 5.35 4.33 2.60
C PHE A 218 6.49 5.30 2.31
N PHE A 219 7.39 5.48 3.27
CA PHE A 219 8.41 6.52 3.18
C PHE A 219 9.56 6.05 2.28
N ASP A 220 9.94 6.86 1.29
CA ASP A 220 11.03 6.50 0.38
C ASP A 220 12.33 6.27 1.15
N ALA A 221 12.98 5.14 0.88
CA ALA A 221 14.36 4.95 1.31
C ALA A 221 15.28 5.87 0.48
N PRO A 222 16.38 6.38 1.06
CA PRO A 222 17.40 7.08 0.29
C PRO A 222 18.01 6.10 -0.71
N ALA A 223 18.47 6.57 -1.87
CA ALA A 223 18.96 5.71 -2.96
C ALA A 223 19.96 4.62 -2.52
N GLN A 224 20.79 4.91 -1.50
CA GLN A 224 21.77 3.96 -0.95
C GLN A 224 21.11 2.81 -0.15
N ALA A 225 19.90 3.00 0.36
CA ALA A 225 19.06 2.00 1.02
C ALA A 225 17.96 1.43 0.08
N SER A 226 17.76 2.03 -1.10
CA SER A 226 16.74 1.63 -2.08
C SER A 226 17.21 0.61 -3.12
N GLY A 227 18.51 0.26 -3.15
CA GLY A 227 19.08 -0.64 -4.15
C GLY A 227 18.44 -2.03 -4.13
N ASP A 228 17.98 -2.47 -5.32
CA ASP A 228 17.22 -3.71 -5.56
C ASP A 228 17.94 -5.01 -5.12
N HIS A 229 19.26 -4.98 -4.92
CA HIS A 229 20.04 -6.19 -4.61
C HIS A 229 21.27 -5.93 -3.73
N LEU A 230 21.19 -4.98 -2.81
CA LEU A 230 22.10 -5.02 -1.66
C LEU A 230 21.28 -5.50 -0.45
N PRO A 231 21.29 -6.82 -0.13
CA PRO A 231 21.27 -7.13 1.29
C PRO A 231 22.35 -6.24 1.90
N VAL A 232 22.07 -5.56 3.01
CA VAL A 232 23.17 -5.14 3.87
C VAL A 232 24.00 -6.41 4.09
N SER A 233 25.17 -6.50 3.44
CA SER A 233 25.74 -7.73 2.87
C SER A 233 25.40 -8.99 3.67
N ARG A 234 24.48 -9.82 3.16
CA ARG A 234 24.17 -11.16 3.73
C ARG A 234 25.34 -12.13 3.57
N ALA A 235 26.22 -11.89 2.60
CA ALA A 235 27.45 -12.65 2.44
C ALA A 235 28.33 -12.48 3.68
N GLY A 236 28.29 -13.47 4.58
CA GLY A 236 29.11 -13.53 5.80
C GLY A 236 28.43 -13.05 7.09
N ARG A 237 27.18 -12.56 7.04
CA ARG A 237 26.40 -12.31 8.25
C ARG A 237 25.65 -13.60 8.60
N GLY A 238 25.78 -14.05 9.86
CA GLY A 238 25.06 -15.22 10.37
C GLY A 238 23.53 -15.06 10.32
N ALA A 239 22.79 -15.90 11.05
CA ALA A 239 21.33 -15.79 11.15
C ALA A 239 20.90 -14.35 11.49
N GLY A 240 19.77 -13.92 10.93
CA GLY A 240 19.17 -12.60 11.19
C GLY A 240 19.00 -12.37 12.70
N GLN A 241 19.24 -11.13 13.14
CA GLN A 241 19.16 -10.72 14.53
C GLN A 241 18.05 -9.67 14.71
N PRO A 242 16.81 -10.09 15.03
CA PRO A 242 15.72 -9.19 15.40
C PRO A 242 16.17 -8.13 16.41
N GLY A 243 15.85 -6.85 16.19
CA GLY A 243 16.31 -5.76 17.05
C GLY A 243 17.57 -5.04 16.55
N ARG A 244 18.34 -5.63 15.61
CA ARG A 244 19.57 -5.01 15.12
C ARG A 244 19.27 -3.72 14.36
N ILE A 245 19.94 -2.64 14.76
CA ILE A 245 19.88 -1.35 14.08
C ILE A 245 20.97 -1.29 13.01
N SER A 246 20.54 -1.13 11.76
CA SER A 246 21.37 -0.81 10.62
C SER A 246 21.44 0.69 10.39
N GLN A 247 22.47 1.15 9.68
CA GLN A 247 22.62 2.56 9.30
C GLN A 247 23.08 2.67 7.84
N VAL A 248 22.33 3.40 7.02
CA VAL A 248 22.67 3.70 5.62
C VAL A 248 22.30 5.15 5.34
N GLY A 249 23.19 5.92 4.72
CA GLY A 249 22.94 7.32 4.39
C GLY A 249 22.57 8.20 5.59
N GLY A 250 23.12 7.91 6.78
CA GLY A 250 22.79 8.61 8.03
C GLY A 250 21.46 8.21 8.67
N ILE A 251 20.64 7.39 8.01
CA ILE A 251 19.36 6.91 8.52
C ILE A 251 19.58 5.59 9.26
N ARG A 252 19.11 5.54 10.52
CA ARG A 252 19.12 4.34 11.35
C ARG A 252 17.75 3.66 11.30
N PHE A 253 17.73 2.33 11.16
CA PHE A 253 16.51 1.54 11.00
C PHE A 253 16.74 0.08 11.38
N GLN A 254 15.66 -0.67 11.58
CA GLN A 254 15.67 -2.12 11.62
C GLN A 254 15.33 -2.67 10.24
N ASP A 255 16.05 -3.69 9.77
CA ASP A 255 15.84 -4.26 8.44
C ASP A 255 14.96 -5.50 8.51
N GLU A 256 13.97 -5.64 7.62
CA GLU A 256 13.12 -6.84 7.58
C GLU A 256 13.92 -8.14 7.41
N ALA A 257 15.09 -8.08 6.75
CA ALA A 257 15.95 -9.23 6.55
C ALA A 257 16.47 -9.84 7.86
N GLU A 258 16.51 -9.05 8.94
CA GLU A 258 16.89 -9.52 10.29
C GLU A 258 15.76 -10.33 10.96
N TYR A 259 14.54 -10.30 10.41
CA TYR A 259 13.36 -10.96 10.94
C TYR A 259 12.92 -12.22 10.18
N GLU A 260 13.61 -12.59 9.09
CA GLU A 260 13.20 -13.69 8.20
C GLU A 260 12.88 -15.00 8.95
N ALA A 261 13.78 -15.44 9.84
CA ALA A 261 13.55 -16.66 10.64
C ALA A 261 12.33 -16.54 11.57
N ALA A 262 12.14 -15.38 12.19
CA ALA A 262 11.00 -15.12 13.08
C ALA A 262 9.67 -15.03 12.30
N CYS A 263 9.70 -14.48 11.09
CA CYS A 263 8.55 -14.43 10.20
C CYS A 263 8.16 -15.83 9.69
N GLU A 264 9.14 -16.66 9.32
CA GLU A 264 8.88 -18.06 8.96
C GLU A 264 8.32 -18.86 10.13
N GLU A 265 8.78 -18.62 11.35
CA GLU A 265 8.18 -19.23 12.54
C GLU A 265 6.73 -18.79 12.76
N ARG A 266 6.44 -17.48 12.68
CA ARG A 266 5.06 -16.97 12.76
C ARG A 266 4.17 -17.60 11.69
N LYS A 267 4.68 -17.75 10.48
CA LYS A 267 3.98 -18.39 9.36
C LYS A 267 3.66 -19.86 9.64
N ARG A 268 4.64 -20.64 10.14
CA ARG A 268 4.43 -22.04 10.55
C ARG A 268 3.37 -22.17 11.65
N ASN A 269 3.28 -21.18 12.53
CA ASN A 269 2.26 -21.11 13.58
C ASN A 269 0.95 -20.44 13.11
N GLY A 270 0.80 -20.15 11.81
CA GLY A 270 -0.44 -19.64 11.23
C GLY A 270 -0.77 -18.18 11.56
N TYR A 271 0.22 -17.38 11.99
CA TYR A 271 0.02 -15.98 12.41
C TYR A 271 -1.07 -15.79 13.48
N ASN A 272 -1.22 -16.77 14.36
CA ASN A 272 -2.35 -16.98 15.28
C ASN A 272 -2.32 -16.12 16.57
N SER A 273 -1.78 -14.90 16.51
CA SER A 273 -1.70 -14.05 17.70
C SER A 273 -1.69 -12.56 17.44
N GLY A 274 -2.34 -11.85 18.36
CA GLY A 274 -2.29 -10.40 18.50
C GLY A 274 -3.02 -9.65 17.39
N MET A 275 -2.79 -8.34 17.36
CA MET A 275 -3.45 -7.45 16.40
C MET A 275 -3.04 -7.72 14.94
N GLY A 276 -1.86 -8.29 14.75
CA GLY A 276 -1.38 -8.74 13.44
C GLY A 276 -2.29 -9.78 12.81
N GLU A 277 -2.81 -10.73 13.60
CA GLU A 277 -3.78 -11.72 13.13
C GLU A 277 -5.05 -11.05 12.59
N ILE A 278 -5.60 -10.10 13.34
CA ILE A 278 -6.82 -9.36 12.97
C ILE A 278 -6.59 -8.60 11.66
N PHE A 279 -5.47 -7.87 11.56
CA PHE A 279 -5.09 -7.17 10.33
C PHE A 279 -4.98 -8.12 9.14
N ARG A 280 -4.25 -9.23 9.28
CA ARG A 280 -4.07 -10.20 8.20
C ARG A 280 -5.39 -10.81 7.74
N LYS A 281 -6.32 -11.08 8.67
CA LYS A 281 -7.66 -11.54 8.31
C LYS A 281 -8.43 -10.48 7.54
N VAL A 282 -8.39 -9.20 7.92
CA VAL A 282 -9.03 -8.10 7.16
C VAL A 282 -8.39 -7.92 5.79
N ALA A 283 -7.06 -7.78 5.72
CA ALA A 283 -6.34 -7.54 4.47
C ALA A 283 -6.41 -8.75 3.51
N GLY A 284 -6.54 -9.96 4.04
CA GLY A 284 -6.73 -11.20 3.28
C GLY A 284 -8.15 -11.41 2.74
N ILE A 285 -9.13 -10.57 3.09
CA ILE A 285 -10.49 -10.66 2.52
C ILE A 285 -10.45 -10.38 1.01
N SER A 286 -9.63 -9.45 0.55
CA SER A 286 -9.57 -9.11 -0.87
C SER A 286 -8.13 -8.73 -1.21
N PRO A 287 -7.22 -9.71 -1.32
CA PRO A 287 -5.81 -9.42 -1.56
C PRO A 287 -5.62 -8.77 -2.93
N ILE A 288 -4.67 -7.83 -3.01
CA ILE A 288 -4.31 -7.17 -4.26
C ILE A 288 -3.63 -8.18 -5.20
N ALA A 289 -4.25 -8.44 -6.34
CA ALA A 289 -3.66 -9.22 -7.41
C ALA A 289 -2.67 -8.34 -8.20
N LEU A 290 -1.41 -8.76 -8.25
CA LEU A 290 -0.41 -8.06 -9.05
C LEU A 290 -0.52 -8.51 -10.52
N PRO A 291 -0.37 -7.59 -11.48
CA PRO A 291 -0.29 -7.98 -12.88
C PRO A 291 0.93 -8.89 -13.08
N ALA A 292 0.77 -9.94 -13.90
CA ALA A 292 1.85 -10.85 -14.21
C ALA A 292 3.04 -10.05 -14.77
N ARG A 293 4.25 -10.29 -14.23
CA ARG A 293 5.46 -9.69 -14.80
C ARG A 293 5.56 -10.14 -16.24
N ARG A 294 5.41 -9.22 -17.21
CA ARG A 294 5.82 -9.50 -18.58
C ARG A 294 7.33 -9.75 -18.53
N LEU A 295 7.73 -11.00 -18.72
CA LEU A 295 9.13 -11.32 -18.95
C LEU A 295 9.51 -10.59 -20.24
N LYS A 296 10.56 -9.76 -20.17
CA LYS A 296 11.17 -9.19 -21.38
C LYS A 296 11.63 -10.37 -22.25
N GLY A 297 10.93 -10.66 -23.33
CA GLY A 297 11.28 -11.77 -24.23
C GLY A 297 10.20 -12.24 -25.21
N GLU A 298 8.94 -11.85 -25.06
CA GLU A 298 7.92 -12.11 -26.10
C GLU A 298 7.73 -10.84 -26.95
N GLU A 299 8.60 -10.69 -27.96
CA GLU A 299 8.30 -9.88 -29.14
C GLU A 299 7.43 -10.71 -30.10
N LEU A 300 6.35 -10.10 -30.60
CA LEU A 300 5.50 -10.63 -31.68
C LEU A 300 6.19 -10.48 -33.04
#